data_AF-F6HGH9-F1
#
_entry.id   AF-F6HGH9-F1
#
_cell.length_a   1.000
_cell.length_b   1.000
_cell.length_c   1.000
_cell.angle_alpha   90.00
_cell.angle_beta   90.00
_cell.angle_gamma   90.00
#
_symmetry.space_group_name_H-M   'P 1'
#
loop_
_entity.id
_entity.type
_entity.pdbx_description
1 polymer ?
#
loop_
_entity_poly.entity_id
_entity_poly.type
_entity_poly.pdbx_seq_one_letter_code
_entity_poly.pdbx_strand_id
1 'polypeptide(L)' 'MAPIAVDGVIPDGTLGYSDEEDQLQQASVHSLAAGKKVIICCVLGALTPTCNVKHVPSFIES' A
#
# COMPACT_ATOMS: atom_id res chain seq x y z
N MET A 1 10.78 -9.83 13.14
CA MET A 1 11.04 -10.17 11.73
C MET A 1 12.11 -9.22 11.20
N ALA A 2 12.99 -9.71 10.32
CA ALA A 2 13.94 -8.85 9.62
C ALA A 2 13.23 -8.03 8.51
N PRO A 3 13.81 -6.90 8.07
CA PRO A 3 13.30 -6.18 6.90
C PRO A 3 13.21 -7.09 5.67
N ILE A 4 12.21 -6.87 4.82
CA ILE A 4 12.09 -7.58 3.54
C ILE A 4 13.27 -7.21 2.64
N ALA A 5 13.88 -8.22 2.02
CA ALA A 5 15.01 -8.05 1.10
C ALA A 5 14.55 -8.14 -0.36
N VAL A 6 15.41 -7.73 -1.28
CA VAL A 6 15.23 -8.01 -2.71
C VAL A 6 15.11 -9.52 -2.91
N ASP A 7 14.23 -9.94 -3.83
CA ASP A 7 13.84 -11.34 -4.08
C ASP A 7 13.08 -12.03 -2.93
N GLY A 8 12.76 -11.30 -1.86
CA GLY A 8 11.90 -11.76 -0.78
C GLY A 8 10.45 -11.90 -1.22
N VAL A 9 9.78 -12.97 -0.77
CA VAL A 9 8.34 -13.14 -0.95
C VAL A 9 7.60 -12.21 0.01
N ILE A 10 6.66 -11.43 -0.52
CA ILE A 10 5.80 -10.56 0.29
C ILE A 10 4.93 -11.45 1.19
N PRO A 11 4.92 -11.25 2.52
CA PRO A 11 4.06 -12.01 3.41
C PRO A 11 2.58 -11.70 3.14
N ASP A 12 1.72 -12.70 3.31
CA ASP A 12 0.29 -12.45 3.22
C ASP A 12 -0.22 -11.74 4.49
N GLY A 13 -1.29 -10.96 4.33
CA GLY A 13 -1.90 -10.19 5.40
C GLY A 13 -3.17 -9.50 4.92
N THR A 14 -4.04 -9.13 5.86
CA THR A 14 -5.31 -8.46 5.56
C THR A 14 -5.18 -6.96 5.71
N LEU A 15 -5.54 -6.21 4.68
CA LEU A 15 -5.61 -4.75 4.66
C LEU A 15 -7.07 -4.30 4.64
N GLY A 16 -7.40 -3.31 5.47
CA GLY A 16 -8.70 -2.64 5.45
C GLY A 16 -8.63 -1.37 4.59
N TYR A 17 -9.63 -1.13 3.75
CA TYR A 17 -9.77 0.11 2.98
C TYR A 17 -11.24 0.49 2.84
N SER A 18 -11.53 1.79 2.73
CA SER A 18 -12.86 2.29 2.42
C SER A 18 -13.05 2.36 0.91
N ASP A 19 -14.18 1.88 0.42
CA ASP A 19 -14.59 2.01 -0.99
C ASP A 19 -15.32 3.33 -1.26
N GLU A 20 -15.86 3.47 -2.48
CA GLU A 20 -16.60 4.66 -2.92
C GLU A 20 -17.92 4.88 -2.15
N GLU A 21 -18.44 3.84 -1.49
CA GLU A 21 -19.65 3.87 -0.67
C GLU A 21 -19.32 4.07 0.83
N ASP A 22 -18.07 4.42 1.15
CA ASP A 22 -17.53 4.58 2.52
C ASP A 22 -17.63 3.29 3.36
N GLN A 23 -17.74 2.13 2.71
CA GLN A 23 -17.81 0.84 3.40
C GLN A 23 -16.41 0.26 3.63
N LEU A 24 -16.18 -0.26 4.84
CA LEU A 24 -14.93 -0.91 5.19
C LEU A 24 -14.84 -2.28 4.52
N GLN A 25 -13.97 -2.38 3.52
CA GLN A 25 -13.61 -3.62 2.87
C GLN A 25 -12.33 -4.19 3.47
N GLN A 26 -12.21 -5.51 3.42
CA GLN A 26 -10.99 -6.22 3.78
C GLN A 26 -10.47 -6.98 2.56
N ALA A 27 -9.20 -6.80 2.22
CA ALA A 27 -8.54 -7.53 1.15
C ALA A 27 -7.23 -8.14 1.64
N SER A 28 -6.89 -9.33 1.16
CA SER A 28 -5.56 -9.89 1.40
C SER A 28 -4.52 -9.32 0.43
N VAL A 29 -3.30 -9.12 0.92
CA VAL A 29 -2.17 -8.62 0.12
C VAL A 29 -1.93 -9.53 -1.08
N HIS A 30 -1.99 -10.85 -0.90
CA HIS A 30 -1.80 -11.78 -2.02
C HIS A 30 -2.94 -11.71 -3.04
N SER A 31 -4.19 -11.47 -2.62
CA SER A 31 -5.30 -11.27 -3.57
C SER A 31 -5.07 -10.03 -4.45
N LEU A 32 -4.45 -8.99 -3.91
CA LEU A 32 -4.15 -7.76 -4.63
C LEU A 32 -2.87 -7.86 -5.50
N ALA A 33 -1.85 -8.59 -5.04
CA ALA A 33 -0.51 -8.60 -5.64
C ALA A 33 -0.17 -9.85 -6.47
N ALA A 34 -0.82 -10.99 -6.24
CA ALA A 34 -0.44 -12.25 -6.90
C ALA A 34 -0.62 -12.17 -8.43
N GLY A 35 0.41 -12.62 -9.16
CA GLY A 35 0.41 -12.66 -10.62
C GLY A 35 0.45 -11.29 -11.31
N LYS A 36 0.65 -10.21 -10.55
CA LYS A 36 0.66 -8.83 -11.06
C LYS A 36 1.99 -8.15 -10.75
N LYS A 37 2.39 -7.23 -11.61
CA LYS A 37 3.46 -6.30 -11.29
C LYS A 37 2.86 -5.13 -10.50
N VAL A 38 3.18 -5.05 -9.22
CA VAL A 38 2.61 -4.07 -8.29
C VAL A 38 3.70 -3.23 -7.64
N ILE A 39 3.34 -2.01 -7.25
CA ILE A 39 4.17 -1.10 -6.45
C ILE A 39 3.43 -0.89 -5.13
N ILE A 40 4.11 -1.13 -4.01
CA ILE A 40 3.59 -0.88 -2.66
C ILE A 40 4.48 0.18 -2.01
N CYS A 41 3.92 1.36 -1.77
CA CYS A 41 4.62 2.47 -1.11
C CYS A 41 3.96 2.74 0.24
N CYS A 42 4.73 2.62 1.32
CA CYS A 42 4.24 2.92 2.67
C CYS A 42 4.56 4.36 3.05
N VAL A 43 3.63 5.02 3.73
CA VAL A 43 3.82 6.34 4.35
C VAL A 43 3.82 6.21 5.87
N LEU A 44 4.53 7.11 6.56
CA LEU A 44 4.59 7.09 8.03
C LEU A 44 3.19 7.31 8.65
N GLY A 45 2.38 8.15 8.02
CA GLY A 45 1.02 8.42 8.46
C GLY A 45 0.29 9.34 7.49
N ALA A 46 -1.03 9.19 7.45
CA ALA A 46 -1.91 10.06 6.68
C ALA A 46 -1.74 11.53 7.13
N LEU A 47 -1.82 12.46 6.18
CA LEU A 47 -1.79 13.91 6.41
C LEU A 47 -0.50 14.46 7.05
N THR A 48 0.56 13.67 7.14
CA THR A 48 1.87 14.18 7.60
C THR A 48 2.55 15.02 6.50
N PRO A 49 3.30 16.09 6.85
CA PRO A 49 3.76 17.09 5.87
C PRO A 49 4.51 16.49 4.67
N THR A 50 5.45 15.58 4.91
CA THR A 50 6.24 14.95 3.85
C THR A 50 5.41 13.96 3.03
N CYS A 51 4.55 13.18 3.68
CA CYS A 51 3.79 12.14 3.01
C CYS A 51 2.73 12.73 2.07
N ASN A 52 2.06 13.81 2.50
CA ASN A 52 0.97 14.43 1.76
C ASN A 52 1.41 15.40 0.66
N VAL A 53 2.54 16.11 0.85
CA VAL A 53 2.97 17.15 -0.10
C VAL A 53 3.98 16.64 -1.11
N LYS A 54 4.77 15.60 -0.77
CA LYS A 54 5.88 15.15 -1.62
C LYS A 54 5.81 13.67 -1.99
N HIS A 55 5.55 12.79 -1.02
CA HIS A 55 5.66 11.35 -1.28
C HIS A 55 4.50 10.84 -2.15
N VAL A 56 3.26 10.94 -1.68
CA VAL A 56 2.10 10.41 -2.41
C VAL A 56 1.83 11.15 -3.73
N PRO A 57 1.85 12.51 -3.79
CA PRO A 57 1.58 13.22 -5.04
C PRO A 57 2.51 12.83 -6.18
N SER A 58 3.77 12.49 -5.88
CA SER A 58 4.75 12.09 -6.90
C SER A 58 4.37 10.84 -7.71
N PHE A 59 3.41 10.03 -7.22
CA PHE A 59 2.91 8.84 -7.92
C PHE A 59 1.54 9.04 -8.59
N ILE A 60 0.86 10.16 -8.34
CA ILE A 60 -0.52 10.41 -8.80
C ILE A 60 -0.56 11.58 -9.80
N GLU A 61 0.12 12.67 -9.49
CA GLU A 61 0.13 13.88 -10.31
C GLU A 61 1.30 13.80 -11.29
N SER A 62 1.00 13.48 -12.55
CA SER A 62 1.91 13.56 -13.70
C SER A 62 1.46 14.65 -14.67
#